data_AF-A0AAE4IUE1-F1
#
_entry.id   AF-A0AAE4IUE1-F1
#
_cell.length_a   1.000
_cell.length_b   1.000
_cell.length_c   1.000
_cell.angle_alpha   90.00
_cell.angle_beta   90.00
_cell.angle_gamma   90.00
#
_symmetry.space_group_name_H-M   'P 1'
#
loop_
_entity.id
_entity.type
_entity.pdbx_description
1 polymer ?
#
loop_
_entity_poly.entity_id
_entity_poly.type
_entity_poly.pdbx_seq_one_letter_code
_entity_poly.pdbx_strand_id
1 'polypeptide(L)'
;MEKKLGLSALTALVLSSMLGAGVFSLPQNMAEVASPAALLIGWGITGVGILLLAFAMLLLTRIRPDLDGGIFTYARAGFGELIGFCSAWGYWLCAVIANVSYLVIVFSALSFFTDTPTLRIFGDGNTWQSIVGASLLLWLVHWLVLRGVQTAASINLVATLAKLLPLGLFIVLAIMAFRLDIFSLDFSGVALGVPVWEQVKNTMLITLWVFIGVEGAVVVSARARNKRDVGRATLLAVLAALGVYLLVTLLSLGVVARPELAEMRNPSMAGLMVKMMGPWGDVVIAAGLIVSVCGAYLSWTIMAAEVPFLAATHKAFPRLFARQNKNNAPSASLWLTNASVQICLILIWLTGSDYNTLLTIASEMILVPYFLVGAYLVKIATRPLHYGVGIGACIYGLWLLYASGPMHLLLSVVLYAPGLLVFIYARRSHQLKTGLTHRERIVIGLLLVAAVPATWMLMG
;
A
#
# COMPACT_ATOMS: atom_id res chain seq x y z
N MET A 1 27.16 -18.33 -0.62
CA MET A 1 25.92 -19.02 -0.22
C MET A 1 25.07 -18.05 0.59
N GLU A 2 23.94 -17.59 0.06
CA GLU A 2 22.99 -16.82 0.86
C GLU A 2 22.52 -17.69 2.04
N LYS A 3 22.65 -17.18 3.28
CA LYS A 3 22.14 -17.88 4.46
C LYS A 3 20.61 -17.92 4.37
N LYS A 4 20.04 -19.13 4.29
CA LYS A 4 18.59 -19.31 4.31
C LYS A 4 18.00 -18.78 5.63
N LEU A 5 16.85 -18.10 5.54
CA LEU A 5 16.21 -17.42 6.66
C LEU A 5 15.39 -18.37 7.53
N GLY A 6 15.53 -18.26 8.85
CA GLY A 6 14.67 -18.95 9.83
C GLY A 6 13.32 -18.25 10.04
N LEU A 7 12.43 -18.88 10.81
CA LEU A 7 11.07 -18.39 11.07
C LEU A 7 11.05 -16.92 11.56
N SER A 8 11.85 -16.58 12.57
CA SER A 8 11.89 -15.22 13.14
C SER A 8 12.33 -14.16 12.13
N ALA A 9 13.37 -14.45 11.34
CA ALA A 9 13.85 -13.55 10.31
C ALA A 9 12.84 -13.38 9.17
N LEU A 10 12.13 -14.44 8.78
CA LEU A 10 11.03 -14.37 7.81
C LEU A 10 9.87 -13.52 8.34
N THR A 11 9.47 -13.74 9.60
CA THR A 11 8.41 -12.94 10.25
C THR A 11 8.78 -11.47 10.28
N ALA A 12 9.99 -11.13 10.71
CA ALA A 12 10.46 -9.75 10.78
C ALA A 12 10.48 -9.08 9.40
N LEU A 13 10.87 -9.82 8.35
CA LEU A 13 10.93 -9.31 6.99
C LEU A 13 9.53 -9.01 6.42
N VAL A 14 8.56 -9.90 6.64
CA VAL A 14 7.16 -9.69 6.24
C VAL A 14 6.50 -8.59 7.07
N LEU A 15 6.76 -8.54 8.37
CA LEU A 15 6.26 -7.47 9.24
C LEU A 15 6.79 -6.10 8.77
N SER A 16 8.09 -6.04 8.46
CA SER A 16 8.72 -4.79 8.00
C SER A 16 8.23 -4.33 6.63
N SER A 17 7.70 -5.21 5.78
CA SER A 17 7.11 -4.81 4.48
C SER A 17 5.73 -4.20 4.62
N MET A 18 4.96 -4.58 5.64
CA MET A 18 3.65 -4.00 5.96
C MET A 18 3.78 -2.69 6.76
N LEU A 19 4.71 -2.63 7.72
CA LEU A 19 4.96 -1.43 8.54
C LEU A 19 5.67 -0.33 7.72
N GLY A 20 4.91 0.38 6.90
CA GLY A 20 5.35 1.53 6.10
C GLY A 20 5.06 2.88 6.75
N ALA A 21 4.82 3.89 5.92
CA ALA A 21 4.43 5.24 6.35
C ALA A 21 3.05 5.29 7.05
N GLY A 22 2.12 4.42 6.65
CA GLY A 22 0.71 4.48 7.08
C GLY A 22 0.48 4.35 8.58
N VAL A 23 1.35 3.65 9.30
CA VAL A 23 1.21 3.46 10.76
C VAL A 23 1.29 4.77 11.54
N PHE A 24 2.04 5.76 11.06
CA PHE A 24 2.25 7.03 11.75
C PHE A 24 1.09 8.03 11.56
N SER A 25 0.32 7.87 10.49
CA SER A 25 -0.89 8.67 10.22
C SER A 25 -2.17 7.98 10.70
N LEU A 26 -2.07 6.68 11.01
CA LEU A 26 -3.21 5.82 11.32
C LEU A 26 -4.16 6.36 12.39
N PRO A 27 -3.70 6.98 13.50
CA PRO A 27 -4.59 7.53 14.51
C PRO A 27 -5.61 8.54 13.96
N GLN A 28 -5.15 9.57 13.24
CA GLN A 28 -6.05 10.58 12.68
C GLN A 28 -6.91 10.01 11.55
N ASN A 29 -6.33 9.27 10.60
CA ASN A 29 -7.07 8.74 9.45
C ASN A 29 -8.26 7.88 9.92
N MET A 30 -8.08 7.11 10.99
CA MET A 30 -9.13 6.30 11.58
C MET A 30 -10.15 7.14 12.36
N ALA A 31 -9.69 8.11 13.16
CA ALA A 31 -10.56 8.96 13.95
C ALA A 31 -11.44 9.87 13.09
N GLU A 32 -10.98 10.26 11.90
CA GLU A 32 -11.72 11.09 10.94
C GLU A 32 -13.04 10.44 10.53
N VAL A 33 -13.02 9.13 10.30
CA VAL A 33 -14.15 8.41 9.67
C VAL A 33 -14.89 7.44 10.60
N ALA A 34 -14.35 7.14 11.78
CA ALA A 34 -14.90 6.09 12.63
C ALA A 34 -14.74 6.32 14.14
N SER A 35 -15.73 5.83 14.88
CA SER A 35 -15.72 5.71 16.34
C SER A 35 -14.95 4.48 16.82
N PRO A 36 -14.59 4.39 18.12
CA PRO A 36 -13.94 3.22 18.68
C PRO A 36 -14.68 1.89 18.39
N ALA A 37 -16.01 1.86 18.47
CA ALA A 37 -16.80 0.66 18.16
C ALA A 37 -16.64 0.24 16.69
N ALA A 38 -16.75 1.20 15.77
CA ALA A 38 -16.57 0.95 14.34
C ALA A 38 -15.13 0.49 14.02
N LEU A 39 -14.12 1.04 14.71
CA LEU A 39 -12.73 0.63 14.52
C LEU A 39 -12.46 -0.81 14.95
N LEU A 40 -13.02 -1.25 16.08
CA LEU A 40 -12.91 -2.64 16.52
C LEU A 40 -13.49 -3.61 15.49
N ILE A 41 -14.67 -3.28 14.94
CA ILE A 41 -15.32 -4.09 13.90
C ILE A 41 -14.50 -4.04 12.60
N GLY A 42 -14.08 -2.86 12.16
CA GLY A 42 -13.30 -2.66 10.94
C GLY A 42 -11.97 -3.42 10.96
N TRP A 43 -11.22 -3.33 12.06
CA TRP A 43 -10.00 -4.13 12.24
C TRP A 43 -10.27 -5.62 12.31
N GLY A 44 -11.40 -6.05 12.89
CA GLY A 44 -11.82 -7.45 12.88
C GLY A 44 -12.03 -7.97 11.45
N ILE A 45 -12.80 -7.24 10.63
CA ILE A 45 -13.06 -7.59 9.23
C ILE A 45 -11.75 -7.64 8.44
N THR A 46 -10.94 -6.58 8.53
CA THR A 46 -9.68 -6.51 7.78
C THR A 46 -8.67 -7.54 8.26
N GLY A 47 -8.57 -7.79 9.56
CA GLY A 47 -7.67 -8.82 10.12
C GLY A 47 -7.99 -10.21 9.57
N VAL A 48 -9.27 -10.60 9.58
CA VAL A 48 -9.71 -11.88 8.98
C VAL A 48 -9.50 -11.89 7.47
N GLY A 49 -9.87 -10.82 6.78
CA GLY A 49 -9.76 -10.68 5.33
C GLY A 49 -8.32 -10.79 4.81
N ILE A 50 -7.39 -10.07 5.43
CA ILE A 50 -5.97 -10.08 5.07
C ILE A 50 -5.33 -11.42 5.40
N LEU A 51 -5.70 -12.08 6.49
CA LEU A 51 -5.23 -13.44 6.77
C LEU A 51 -5.67 -14.43 5.69
N LEU A 52 -6.94 -14.37 5.26
CA LEU A 52 -7.46 -15.20 4.17
C LEU A 52 -6.72 -14.92 2.86
N LEU A 53 -6.48 -13.65 2.53
CA LEU A 53 -5.74 -13.25 1.34
C LEU A 53 -4.27 -13.74 1.39
N ALA A 54 -3.60 -13.55 2.52
CA ALA A 54 -2.22 -13.96 2.71
C ALA A 54 -2.06 -15.49 2.62
N PHE A 55 -3.00 -16.24 3.21
CA PHE A 55 -3.05 -17.69 3.05
C PHE A 55 -3.38 -18.10 1.61
N ALA A 56 -4.22 -17.34 0.91
CA ALA A 56 -4.51 -17.62 -0.49
C ALA A 56 -3.23 -17.51 -1.35
N MET A 57 -2.47 -16.42 -1.19
CA MET A 57 -1.17 -16.25 -1.84
C MET A 57 -0.20 -17.38 -1.49
N LEU A 58 -0.09 -17.74 -0.20
CA LEU A 58 0.78 -18.83 0.24
C LEU A 58 0.38 -20.18 -0.39
N LEU A 59 -0.90 -20.52 -0.41
CA LEU A 59 -1.38 -21.75 -1.02
C LEU A 59 -1.06 -21.79 -2.51
N LEU A 60 -1.26 -20.67 -3.21
CA LEU A 60 -0.93 -20.55 -4.62
C LEU A 60 0.56 -20.76 -4.90
N THR A 61 1.47 -20.21 -4.08
CA THR A 61 2.92 -20.47 -4.24
C THR A 61 3.30 -21.95 -4.09
N ARG A 62 2.47 -22.74 -3.39
CA ARG A 62 2.69 -24.18 -3.20
C ARG A 62 2.07 -25.02 -4.32
N ILE A 63 0.88 -24.62 -4.80
CA ILE A 63 0.13 -25.33 -5.84
C ILE A 63 0.70 -25.02 -7.23
N ARG A 64 1.11 -23.77 -7.45
CA ARG A 64 1.64 -23.24 -8.71
C ARG A 64 3.00 -22.56 -8.50
N PRO A 65 4.04 -23.33 -8.09
CA PRO A 65 5.39 -22.81 -7.94
C PRO A 65 6.05 -22.44 -9.28
N ASP A 66 5.39 -22.72 -10.41
CA ASP A 66 5.80 -22.31 -11.75
C ASP A 66 5.44 -20.85 -12.08
N LEU A 67 4.56 -20.22 -11.27
CA LEU A 67 4.09 -18.86 -11.48
C LEU A 67 4.95 -17.86 -10.70
N ASP A 68 6.17 -17.64 -11.18
CA ASP A 68 7.22 -16.87 -10.49
C ASP A 68 7.16 -15.33 -10.68
N GLY A 69 6.08 -14.79 -11.24
CA GLY A 69 5.99 -13.35 -11.58
C GLY A 69 5.22 -12.49 -10.57
N GLY A 70 4.89 -12.99 -9.38
CA GLY A 70 4.14 -12.24 -8.36
C GLY A 70 2.63 -12.34 -8.51
N ILE A 71 1.88 -11.46 -7.84
CA ILE A 71 0.40 -11.62 -7.70
C ILE A 71 -0.35 -11.57 -9.05
N PHE A 72 0.17 -10.87 -10.06
CA PHE A 72 -0.49 -10.72 -11.36
C PHE A 72 -0.39 -11.96 -12.25
N THR A 73 0.60 -12.85 -12.05
CA THR A 73 0.70 -14.08 -12.85
C THR A 73 -0.44 -15.05 -12.56
N TYR A 74 -0.98 -15.03 -11.34
CA TYR A 74 -2.19 -15.76 -10.98
C TYR A 74 -3.41 -15.27 -11.77
N ALA A 75 -3.60 -13.95 -11.85
CA ALA A 75 -4.67 -13.34 -12.63
C ALA A 75 -4.60 -13.75 -14.10
N ARG A 76 -3.40 -13.70 -14.69
CA ARG A 76 -3.19 -14.11 -16.09
C ARG A 76 -3.47 -15.60 -16.32
N ALA A 77 -2.92 -16.47 -15.49
CA ALA A 77 -3.10 -17.91 -15.59
C ALA A 77 -4.58 -18.32 -15.39
N GLY A 78 -5.31 -17.57 -14.56
CA GLY A 78 -6.72 -17.79 -14.29
C GLY A 78 -7.65 -17.24 -15.37
N PHE A 79 -7.42 -16.03 -15.85
CA PHE A 79 -8.45 -15.22 -16.52
C PHE A 79 -8.00 -14.62 -17.86
N GLY A 80 -6.79 -14.94 -18.33
CA GLY A 80 -6.28 -14.53 -19.64
C GLY A 80 -5.45 -13.25 -19.62
N GLU A 81 -4.98 -12.85 -20.80
CA GLU A 81 -3.99 -11.79 -20.99
C GLU A 81 -4.46 -10.41 -20.51
N LEU A 82 -5.68 -10.00 -20.88
CA LEU A 82 -6.22 -8.69 -20.51
C LEU A 82 -6.37 -8.54 -18.98
N ILE A 83 -6.94 -9.56 -18.32
CA ILE A 83 -7.15 -9.51 -16.86
C ILE A 83 -5.81 -9.59 -16.12
N GLY A 84 -4.88 -10.40 -16.61
CA GLY A 84 -3.50 -10.42 -16.13
C GLY A 84 -2.81 -9.06 -16.26
N PHE A 85 -3.01 -8.37 -17.39
CA PHE A 85 -2.50 -7.01 -17.60
C PHE A 85 -3.13 -6.01 -16.63
N CYS A 86 -4.47 -6.01 -16.46
CA CYS A 86 -5.12 -5.11 -15.51
C CYS A 86 -4.63 -5.35 -14.06
N SER A 87 -4.37 -6.60 -13.69
CA SER A 87 -3.76 -6.91 -12.39
C SER A 87 -2.33 -6.36 -12.28
N ALA A 88 -1.49 -6.53 -13.30
CA ALA A 88 -0.14 -5.97 -13.30
C ALA A 88 -0.13 -4.43 -13.29
N TRP A 89 -1.02 -3.81 -14.06
CA TRP A 89 -1.19 -2.36 -14.16
C TRP A 89 -1.67 -1.75 -12.83
N GLY A 90 -2.71 -2.32 -12.22
CA GLY A 90 -3.20 -1.88 -10.92
C GLY A 90 -2.15 -2.03 -9.82
N TYR A 91 -1.46 -3.16 -9.77
CA TYR A 91 -0.38 -3.35 -8.79
C TYR A 91 0.79 -2.36 -9.00
N TRP A 92 1.18 -2.12 -10.24
CA TRP A 92 2.22 -1.14 -10.57
C TRP A 92 1.80 0.29 -10.21
N LEU A 93 0.57 0.71 -10.55
CA LEU A 93 0.06 2.03 -10.17
C LEU A 93 -0.03 2.19 -8.66
N CYS A 94 -0.51 1.18 -7.93
CA CYS A 94 -0.48 1.16 -6.47
C CYS A 94 0.95 1.41 -5.95
N ALA A 95 1.95 0.72 -6.50
CA ALA A 95 3.35 0.91 -6.10
C ALA A 95 3.90 2.30 -6.46
N VAL A 96 3.50 2.88 -7.60
CA VAL A 96 3.83 4.26 -7.97
C VAL A 96 3.26 5.23 -6.93
N ILE A 97 1.97 5.16 -6.64
CA ILE A 97 1.31 6.06 -5.69
C ILE A 97 1.84 5.86 -4.27
N ALA A 98 2.20 4.64 -3.88
CA ALA A 98 2.84 4.38 -2.60
C ALA A 98 4.22 5.03 -2.47
N ASN A 99 5.02 5.01 -3.54
CA ASN A 99 6.29 5.73 -3.57
C ASN A 99 6.09 7.24 -3.49
N VAL A 100 5.03 7.78 -4.11
CA VAL A 100 4.67 9.19 -3.99
C VAL A 100 4.29 9.53 -2.55
N SER A 101 3.47 8.70 -1.89
CA SER A 101 3.03 8.95 -0.50
C SER A 101 4.18 8.92 0.50
N TYR A 102 5.20 8.09 0.28
CA TYR A 102 6.45 8.10 1.04
C TYR A 102 7.23 9.40 0.90
N LEU A 103 7.32 9.96 -0.30
CA LEU A 103 7.96 11.25 -0.50
C LEU A 103 7.17 12.37 0.17
N VAL A 104 5.85 12.43 -0.04
CA VAL A 104 4.98 13.45 0.57
C VAL A 104 5.06 13.42 2.09
N ILE A 105 4.94 12.24 2.71
CA ILE A 105 4.94 12.16 4.18
C ILE A 105 6.31 12.48 4.80
N VAL A 106 7.43 12.22 4.11
CA VAL A 106 8.76 12.64 4.56
C VAL A 106 8.83 14.16 4.64
N PHE A 107 8.34 14.87 3.61
CA PHE A 107 8.33 16.33 3.62
C PHE A 107 7.26 16.92 4.56
N SER A 108 6.13 16.24 4.75
CA SER A 108 5.18 16.59 5.81
C SER A 108 5.81 16.46 7.20
N ALA A 109 6.60 15.40 7.45
CA ALA A 109 7.31 15.22 8.71
C ALA A 109 8.43 16.26 8.91
N LEU A 110 9.15 16.63 7.85
CA LEU A 110 10.16 17.71 7.90
C LEU A 110 9.55 19.07 8.24
N SER A 111 8.29 19.28 7.89
CA SER A 111 7.60 20.54 8.16
C SER A 111 7.35 20.78 9.66
N PHE A 112 7.39 19.75 10.52
CA PHE A 112 7.38 19.95 11.98
C PHE A 112 8.62 20.69 12.51
N PHE A 113 9.75 20.62 11.80
CA PHE A 113 10.99 21.30 12.21
C PHE A 113 11.17 22.67 11.56
N THR A 114 10.36 23.01 10.56
CA THR A 114 10.63 24.14 9.65
C THR A 114 9.45 25.08 9.48
N ASP A 115 8.22 24.57 9.52
CA ASP A 115 7.03 25.40 9.41
C ASP A 115 6.69 26.04 10.77
N THR A 116 6.19 27.28 10.71
CA THR A 116 5.65 28.02 11.84
C THR A 116 4.27 28.58 11.47
N PRO A 117 3.47 29.11 12.41
CA PRO A 117 2.16 29.68 12.09
C PRO A 117 2.19 30.79 11.04
N THR A 118 3.34 31.46 10.85
CA THR A 118 3.52 32.55 9.88
C THR A 118 4.27 32.13 8.62
N LEU A 119 4.85 30.92 8.58
CA LEU A 119 5.66 30.44 7.47
C LEU A 119 5.39 28.95 7.19
N ARG A 120 4.81 28.67 6.01
CA ARG A 120 4.58 27.31 5.52
C ARG A 120 5.59 26.99 4.41
N ILE A 121 6.66 26.25 4.74
CA ILE A 121 7.68 25.84 3.77
C ILE A 121 7.26 24.52 3.14
N PHE A 122 7.06 23.47 3.93
CA PHE A 122 6.78 22.12 3.42
C PHE A 122 5.31 21.72 3.55
N GLY A 123 4.57 22.30 4.49
CA GLY A 123 3.14 22.05 4.70
C GLY A 123 2.84 20.57 4.95
N ASP A 124 1.82 20.06 4.30
CA ASP A 124 1.42 18.64 4.32
C ASP A 124 2.25 17.78 3.34
N GLY A 125 3.43 18.27 2.92
CA GLY A 125 4.25 17.66 1.88
C GLY A 125 3.81 17.99 0.46
N ASN A 126 2.93 18.97 0.29
CA ASN A 126 2.29 19.34 -0.98
C ASN A 126 2.65 20.73 -1.52
N THR A 127 3.54 21.47 -0.83
CA THR A 127 4.04 22.76 -1.32
C THR A 127 5.04 22.57 -2.47
N TRP A 128 5.31 23.63 -3.23
CA TRP A 128 6.29 23.57 -4.32
C TRP A 128 7.70 23.23 -3.79
N GLN A 129 8.07 23.70 -2.59
CA GLN A 129 9.34 23.36 -1.94
C GLN A 129 9.41 21.87 -1.59
N SER A 130 8.31 21.31 -1.08
CA SER A 130 8.20 19.86 -0.83
C SER A 130 8.36 19.07 -2.11
N ILE A 131 7.75 19.50 -3.23
CA ILE A 131 7.90 18.82 -4.51
C ILE A 131 9.35 18.90 -5.02
N VAL A 132 10.02 20.04 -4.89
CA VAL A 132 11.44 20.16 -5.29
C VAL A 132 12.30 19.20 -4.46
N GLY A 133 12.14 19.18 -3.14
CA GLY A 133 12.87 18.27 -2.26
C GLY A 133 12.57 16.79 -2.54
N ALA A 134 11.30 16.45 -2.71
CA ALA A 134 10.84 15.10 -3.06
C ALA A 134 11.41 14.65 -4.41
N SER A 135 11.45 15.55 -5.40
CA SER A 135 12.03 15.28 -6.72
C SER A 135 13.53 15.02 -6.61
N LEU A 136 14.27 15.81 -5.83
CA LEU A 136 15.70 15.58 -5.60
C LEU A 136 15.94 14.20 -4.97
N LEU A 137 15.16 13.82 -3.96
CA LEU A 137 15.25 12.51 -3.33
C LEU A 137 14.89 11.36 -4.30
N LEU A 138 13.82 11.53 -5.09
CA LEU A 138 13.40 10.60 -6.13
C LEU A 138 14.52 10.31 -7.15
N TRP A 139 15.13 11.37 -7.68
CA TRP A 139 16.18 11.23 -8.69
C TRP A 139 17.50 10.73 -8.09
N LEU A 140 17.81 11.10 -6.84
CA LEU A 140 18.94 10.50 -6.12
C LEU A 140 18.78 8.98 -6.02
N VAL A 141 17.63 8.50 -5.54
CA VAL A 141 17.33 7.07 -5.42
C VAL A 141 17.30 6.41 -6.80
N HIS A 142 16.73 7.05 -7.81
CA HIS A 142 16.76 6.57 -9.19
C HIS A 142 18.18 6.22 -9.67
N TRP A 143 19.12 7.16 -9.51
CA TRP A 143 20.50 6.97 -9.94
C TRP A 143 21.24 5.92 -9.11
N LEU A 144 20.96 5.82 -7.81
CA LEU A 144 21.49 4.75 -6.98
C LEU A 144 21.04 3.37 -7.48
N VAL A 145 19.75 3.20 -7.76
CA VAL A 145 19.22 1.93 -8.28
C VAL A 145 19.79 1.62 -9.67
N LEU A 146 19.92 2.60 -10.57
CA LEU A 146 20.60 2.39 -11.85
C LEU A 146 22.07 1.96 -11.71
N ARG A 147 22.77 2.43 -10.68
CA ARG A 147 24.14 1.99 -10.37
C ARG A 147 24.20 0.57 -9.78
N GLY A 148 23.07 -0.11 -9.65
CA GLY A 148 22.99 -1.46 -9.09
C GLY A 148 23.06 -1.48 -7.57
N VAL A 149 22.85 -0.34 -6.90
CA VAL A 149 22.76 -0.30 -5.44
C VAL A 149 21.50 -1.05 -5.02
N GLN A 150 21.69 -2.22 -4.42
CA GLN A 150 20.65 -2.95 -3.71
C GLN A 150 20.57 -2.46 -2.27
N THR A 151 19.41 -2.61 -1.62
CA THR A 151 19.26 -2.27 -0.20
C THR A 151 20.27 -3.07 0.63
N ALA A 152 21.23 -2.38 1.26
CA ALA A 152 22.15 -3.02 2.19
C ALA A 152 21.37 -3.53 3.41
N ALA A 153 21.74 -4.71 3.91
CA ALA A 153 21.10 -5.29 5.10
C ALA A 153 21.15 -4.33 6.31
N SER A 154 22.22 -3.54 6.43
CA SER A 154 22.36 -2.51 7.46
C SER A 154 21.36 -1.36 7.31
N ILE A 155 21.15 -0.86 6.08
CA ILE A 155 20.17 0.21 5.81
C ILE A 155 18.77 -0.26 6.17
N ASN A 156 18.40 -1.47 5.75
CA ASN A 156 17.09 -2.01 6.09
C ASN A 156 16.93 -2.20 7.61
N LEU A 157 17.96 -2.71 8.30
CA LEU A 157 17.95 -2.86 9.75
C LEU A 157 17.79 -1.52 10.47
N VAL A 158 18.52 -0.49 10.05
CA VAL A 158 18.38 0.87 10.60
C VAL A 158 16.98 1.41 10.36
N ALA A 159 16.43 1.26 9.15
CA ALA A 159 15.07 1.67 8.83
C ALA A 159 14.01 0.93 9.65
N THR A 160 14.19 -0.37 9.90
CA THR A 160 13.32 -1.17 10.77
C THR A 160 13.40 -0.71 12.23
N LEU A 161 14.60 -0.46 12.76
CA LEU A 161 14.75 0.06 14.13
C LEU A 161 14.16 1.47 14.27
N ALA A 162 14.36 2.32 13.26
CA ALA A 162 13.86 3.69 13.21
C ALA A 162 12.33 3.78 13.26
N LYS A 163 11.60 2.74 12.83
CA LYS A 163 10.15 2.66 13.05
C LYS A 163 9.76 1.93 14.33
N LEU A 164 10.40 0.80 14.65
CA LEU A 164 9.97 -0.02 15.78
C LEU A 164 10.20 0.67 17.14
N LEU A 165 11.30 1.42 17.29
CA LEU A 165 11.60 2.10 18.56
C LEU A 165 10.60 3.23 18.87
N PRO A 166 10.32 4.19 17.96
CA PRO A 166 9.30 5.20 18.21
C PRO A 166 7.90 4.61 18.38
N LEU A 167 7.55 3.57 17.62
CA LEU A 167 6.24 2.89 17.76
C LEU A 167 6.09 2.20 19.11
N GLY A 168 7.13 1.48 19.56
CA GLY A 168 7.13 0.84 20.88
C GLY A 168 7.02 1.86 22.01
N LEU A 169 7.79 2.96 21.91
CA LEU A 169 7.72 4.06 22.88
C LEU A 169 6.32 4.70 22.87
N PHE A 170 5.77 4.98 21.70
CA PHE A 170 4.42 5.54 21.55
C PHE A 170 3.38 4.65 22.24
N ILE A 171 3.39 3.35 21.98
CA ILE A 171 2.44 2.41 22.59
C ILE A 171 2.55 2.41 24.12
N VAL A 172 3.76 2.36 24.67
CA VAL A 172 3.98 2.37 26.12
C VAL A 172 3.46 3.66 26.75
N LEU A 173 3.77 4.82 26.17
CA LEU A 173 3.29 6.11 26.66
C LEU A 173 1.77 6.24 26.51
N ALA A 174 1.21 5.78 25.40
CA ALA A 174 -0.23 5.84 25.16
C ALA A 174 -1.01 4.94 26.13
N ILE A 175 -0.46 3.78 26.52
CA ILE A 175 -1.02 2.95 27.60
C ILE A 175 -1.03 3.72 28.92
N MET A 176 0.08 4.39 29.28
CA MET A 176 0.17 5.15 30.53
C MET A 176 -0.72 6.39 30.55
N ALA A 177 -0.93 7.02 29.40
CA ALA A 177 -1.78 8.20 29.23
C ALA A 177 -3.25 7.87 28.94
N PHE A 178 -3.59 6.58 28.81
CA PHE A 178 -4.92 6.14 28.40
C PHE A 178 -5.98 6.47 29.46
N ARG A 179 -7.04 7.14 29.02
CA ARG A 179 -8.19 7.52 29.84
C ARG A 179 -9.47 6.91 29.29
N LEU A 180 -10.09 6.02 30.08
CA LEU A 180 -11.27 5.27 29.67
C LEU A 180 -12.50 6.16 29.48
N ASP A 181 -12.62 7.22 30.28
CA ASP A 181 -13.64 8.25 30.16
C ASP A 181 -13.60 8.93 28.79
N ILE A 182 -12.40 9.29 28.30
CA ILE A 182 -12.23 9.87 26.95
C ILE A 182 -12.55 8.85 25.86
N PHE A 183 -12.02 7.64 26.00
CA PHE A 183 -12.26 6.57 25.02
C PHE A 183 -13.75 6.23 24.86
N SER A 184 -14.52 6.33 25.94
CA SER A 184 -15.96 5.99 25.95
C SER A 184 -16.89 7.13 25.56
N LEU A 185 -16.39 8.38 25.46
CA LEU A 185 -17.19 9.61 25.37
C LEU A 185 -18.13 9.65 24.13
N ASP A 186 -17.71 9.05 23.01
CA ASP A 186 -18.54 8.84 21.83
C ASP A 186 -18.25 7.46 21.22
N PHE A 187 -18.38 6.41 22.04
CA PHE A 187 -17.96 5.06 21.67
C PHE A 187 -18.64 4.52 20.41
N SER A 188 -19.92 4.86 20.19
CA SER A 188 -20.72 4.47 19.02
C SER A 188 -20.68 5.47 17.86
N GLY A 189 -20.06 6.65 18.04
CA GLY A 189 -19.88 7.61 16.96
C GLY A 189 -21.14 8.37 16.58
N VAL A 190 -21.99 8.74 17.53
CA VAL A 190 -23.20 9.53 17.24
C VAL A 190 -22.82 10.89 16.65
N ALA A 191 -21.68 11.47 17.08
CA ALA A 191 -21.22 12.76 16.58
C ALA A 191 -20.76 12.73 15.12
N LEU A 192 -20.52 11.55 14.53
CA LEU A 192 -20.19 11.40 13.11
C LEU A 192 -21.41 11.56 12.19
N GLY A 193 -22.63 11.50 12.74
CA GLY A 193 -23.87 11.67 11.95
C GLY A 193 -24.18 10.53 10.96
N VAL A 194 -23.38 9.45 10.95
CA VAL A 194 -23.57 8.27 10.11
C VAL A 194 -23.58 6.98 10.92
N PRO A 195 -24.34 5.96 10.52
CA PRO A 195 -24.44 4.71 11.27
C PRO A 195 -23.12 3.94 11.32
N VAL A 196 -22.94 3.11 12.36
CA VAL A 196 -21.69 2.34 12.59
C VAL A 196 -21.27 1.50 11.39
N TRP A 197 -22.21 0.89 10.65
CA TRP A 197 -21.86 0.08 9.47
C TRP A 197 -21.19 0.92 8.36
N GLU A 198 -21.58 2.18 8.22
CA GLU A 198 -21.00 3.10 7.26
C GLU A 198 -19.63 3.59 7.73
N GLN A 199 -19.47 3.83 9.03
CA GLN A 199 -18.15 4.11 9.63
C GLN A 199 -17.18 2.95 9.37
N VAL A 200 -17.61 1.70 9.61
CA VAL A 200 -16.83 0.50 9.31
C VAL A 200 -16.43 0.46 7.83
N LYS A 201 -17.38 0.68 6.93
CA LYS A 201 -17.13 0.77 5.48
C LYS A 201 -16.03 1.81 5.16
N ASN A 202 -16.11 3.00 5.75
CA ASN A 202 -15.16 4.09 5.49
C ASN A 202 -13.73 3.78 5.98
N THR A 203 -13.57 2.88 6.96
CA THR A 203 -12.23 2.45 7.42
C THR A 203 -11.53 1.47 6.47
N MET A 204 -12.24 0.87 5.52
CA MET A 204 -11.75 -0.28 4.76
C MET A 204 -10.54 0.04 3.88
N LEU A 205 -10.54 1.17 3.17
CA LEU A 205 -9.39 1.56 2.34
C LEU A 205 -8.16 1.93 3.19
N ILE A 206 -8.37 2.49 4.38
CA ILE A 206 -7.29 2.84 5.32
C ILE A 206 -6.67 1.58 5.92
N THR A 207 -7.50 0.64 6.37
CA THR A 207 -7.01 -0.63 6.91
C THR A 207 -6.32 -1.46 5.82
N LEU A 208 -6.83 -1.47 4.59
CA LEU A 208 -6.17 -2.12 3.45
C LEU A 208 -4.79 -1.52 3.18
N TRP A 209 -4.70 -0.19 3.12
CA TRP A 209 -3.46 0.54 2.85
C TRP A 209 -2.30 0.09 3.72
N VAL A 210 -2.52 -0.05 5.02
CA VAL A 210 -1.45 -0.43 5.96
C VAL A 210 -1.08 -1.92 5.91
N PHE A 211 -1.84 -2.74 5.19
CA PHE A 211 -1.52 -4.14 4.95
C PHE A 211 -0.97 -4.40 3.54
N ILE A 212 -0.92 -3.39 2.67
CA ILE A 212 -0.23 -3.50 1.39
C ILE A 212 1.26 -3.82 1.66
N GLY A 213 1.78 -4.83 0.96
CA GLY A 213 3.10 -5.40 1.24
C GLY A 213 3.04 -6.76 1.95
N VAL A 214 1.85 -7.27 2.30
CA VAL A 214 1.65 -8.64 2.79
C VAL A 214 2.13 -9.70 1.77
N GLU A 215 2.07 -9.37 0.48
CA GLU A 215 2.61 -10.14 -0.62
C GLU A 215 4.14 -10.31 -0.56
N GLY A 216 4.84 -9.50 0.24
CA GLY A 216 6.26 -9.67 0.53
C GLY A 216 6.57 -11.08 1.07
N ALA A 217 5.62 -11.72 1.75
CA ALA A 217 5.72 -13.12 2.17
C ALA A 217 5.99 -14.10 1.01
N VAL A 218 5.38 -13.86 -0.15
CA VAL A 218 5.59 -14.66 -1.37
C VAL A 218 7.01 -14.49 -1.87
N VAL A 219 7.49 -13.24 -1.94
CA VAL A 219 8.83 -12.90 -2.46
C VAL A 219 9.92 -13.55 -1.60
N VAL A 220 9.76 -13.53 -0.27
CA VAL A 220 10.78 -14.03 0.65
C VAL A 220 10.71 -15.55 0.85
N SER A 221 9.64 -16.19 0.35
CA SER A 221 9.45 -17.64 0.45
C SER A 221 10.59 -18.44 -0.19
N ALA A 222 11.20 -17.91 -1.26
CA ALA A 222 12.35 -18.52 -1.93
C ALA A 222 13.61 -18.55 -1.05
N ARG A 223 13.73 -17.60 -0.11
CA ARG A 223 14.88 -17.46 0.80
C ARG A 223 14.70 -18.22 2.13
N ALA A 224 13.55 -18.89 2.31
CA ALA A 224 13.23 -19.60 3.54
C ALA A 224 14.08 -20.87 3.72
N ARG A 225 14.49 -21.14 4.97
CA ARG A 225 15.15 -22.41 5.34
C ARG A 225 14.21 -23.59 5.19
N ASN A 226 12.98 -23.45 5.66
CA ASN A 226 11.91 -24.45 5.49
C ASN A 226 10.66 -23.79 4.89
N LYS A 227 10.11 -24.36 3.82
CA LYS A 227 8.85 -23.88 3.20
C LYS A 227 7.63 -23.92 4.13
N ARG A 228 7.69 -24.76 5.18
CA ARG A 228 6.66 -24.83 6.23
C ARG A 228 6.64 -23.58 7.11
N ASP A 229 7.79 -22.94 7.29
CA ASP A 229 7.93 -21.77 8.15
C ASP A 229 7.36 -20.51 7.50
N VAL A 230 7.28 -20.45 6.16
CA VAL A 230 6.72 -19.29 5.44
C VAL A 230 5.30 -18.97 5.89
N GLY A 231 4.41 -19.97 5.97
CA GLY A 231 3.03 -19.73 6.39
C GLY A 231 2.89 -19.31 7.85
N ARG A 232 3.70 -19.88 8.73
CA ARG A 232 3.77 -19.45 10.14
C ARG A 232 4.33 -18.03 10.24
N ALA A 233 5.34 -17.71 9.44
CA ALA A 233 5.96 -16.39 9.41
C ALA A 233 4.96 -15.33 8.98
N THR A 234 4.19 -15.59 7.91
CA THR A 234 3.11 -14.72 7.43
C THR A 234 2.04 -14.52 8.49
N LEU A 235 1.54 -15.59 9.10
CA LEU A 235 0.53 -15.49 10.17
C LEU A 235 1.03 -14.63 11.33
N LEU A 236 2.23 -14.92 11.85
CA LEU A 236 2.82 -14.16 12.94
C LEU A 236 3.04 -12.68 12.57
N ALA A 237 3.47 -12.41 11.34
CA ALA A 237 3.69 -11.05 10.86
C ALA A 237 2.37 -10.28 10.75
N VAL A 238 1.32 -10.88 10.19
CA VAL A 238 0.00 -10.24 10.05
C VAL A 238 -0.62 -9.99 11.43
N LEU A 239 -0.55 -10.96 12.35
CA LEU A 239 -1.04 -10.77 13.72
C LEU A 239 -0.26 -9.71 14.48
N ALA A 240 1.06 -9.66 14.32
CA ALA A 240 1.90 -8.64 14.94
C ALA A 240 1.57 -7.24 14.38
N ALA A 241 1.44 -7.10 13.05
CA ALA A 241 1.04 -5.85 12.41
C ALA A 241 -0.36 -5.41 12.87
N LEU A 242 -1.34 -6.32 12.87
CA LEU A 242 -2.69 -6.06 13.36
C LEU A 242 -2.68 -5.58 14.82
N GLY A 243 -1.89 -6.24 15.68
CA GLY A 243 -1.73 -5.83 17.07
C GLY A 243 -1.17 -4.42 17.21
N VAL A 244 -0.10 -4.09 16.47
CA VAL A 244 0.47 -2.74 16.46
C VAL A 244 -0.54 -1.71 15.97
N TYR A 245 -1.27 -1.99 14.89
CA TYR A 245 -2.26 -1.08 14.32
C TYR A 245 -3.47 -0.86 15.24
N LEU A 246 -3.97 -1.91 15.88
CA LEU A 246 -5.02 -1.83 16.90
C LEU A 246 -4.55 -0.99 18.10
N LEU A 247 -3.36 -1.26 18.63
CA LEU A 247 -2.82 -0.54 19.77
C LEU A 247 -2.64 0.94 19.45
N VAL A 248 -1.99 1.27 18.33
CA VAL A 248 -1.76 2.66 17.93
C VAL A 248 -3.09 3.41 17.75
N THR A 249 -4.08 2.81 17.09
CA THR A 249 -5.35 3.49 16.80
C THR A 249 -6.24 3.62 18.04
N LEU A 250 -6.47 2.53 18.77
CA LEU A 250 -7.39 2.51 19.90
C LEU A 250 -6.83 3.26 21.12
N LEU A 251 -5.53 3.13 21.41
CA LEU A 251 -4.93 3.86 22.53
C LEU A 251 -4.99 5.37 22.28
N SER A 252 -4.78 5.82 21.03
CA SER A 252 -4.85 7.25 20.68
C SER A 252 -6.20 7.87 21.03
N LEU A 253 -7.30 7.12 20.87
CA LEU A 253 -8.66 7.56 21.22
C LEU A 253 -8.93 7.62 22.73
N GLY A 254 -8.04 7.07 23.56
CA GLY A 254 -8.04 7.27 25.01
C GLY A 254 -7.05 8.33 25.48
N VAL A 255 -6.14 8.80 24.62
CA VAL A 255 -5.23 9.91 24.94
C VAL A 255 -5.93 11.25 24.71
N VAL A 256 -6.61 11.40 23.58
CA VAL A 256 -7.38 12.59 23.18
C VAL A 256 -8.75 12.17 22.61
N ALA A 257 -9.71 13.10 22.62
CA ALA A 257 -11.04 12.82 22.08
C ALA A 257 -11.02 12.65 20.55
N ARG A 258 -11.92 11.81 20.01
CA ARG A 258 -12.02 11.55 18.56
C ARG A 258 -12.05 12.82 17.69
N PRO A 259 -12.87 13.86 17.99
CA PRO A 259 -12.92 15.06 17.16
C PRO A 259 -11.59 15.80 17.13
N GLU A 260 -10.91 15.93 18.28
CA GLU A 260 -9.57 16.53 18.35
C GLU A 260 -8.55 15.71 17.55
N LEU A 261 -8.61 14.37 17.65
CA LEU A 261 -7.72 13.50 16.89
C LEU A 261 -7.94 13.60 15.37
N ALA A 262 -9.20 13.72 14.94
CA ALA A 262 -9.57 13.84 13.53
C ALA A 262 -9.02 15.12 12.87
N GLU A 263 -8.80 16.18 13.64
CA GLU A 263 -8.27 17.46 13.17
C GLU A 263 -6.72 17.54 13.24
N MET A 264 -6.05 16.53 13.77
CA MET A 264 -4.59 16.53 13.87
C MET A 264 -3.93 16.43 12.49
N ARG A 265 -2.87 17.20 12.26
CA ARG A 265 -2.11 17.11 11.02
C ARG A 265 -1.36 15.78 10.91
N ASN A 266 -1.33 15.20 9.72
CA ASN A 266 -0.55 14.00 9.45
C ASN A 266 0.96 14.28 9.32
N PRO A 267 1.85 13.40 9.82
CA PRO A 267 1.58 12.20 10.62
C PRO A 267 1.11 12.50 12.06
N SER A 268 -0.13 12.11 12.37
CA SER A 268 -0.83 12.45 13.63
C SER A 268 -0.18 11.88 14.89
N MET A 269 0.58 10.80 14.76
CA MET A 269 1.37 10.24 15.85
C MET A 269 2.35 11.25 16.45
N ALA A 270 2.88 12.19 15.66
CA ALA A 270 3.77 13.24 16.16
C ALA A 270 3.03 14.17 17.14
N GLY A 271 1.85 14.67 16.75
CA GLY A 271 1.02 15.52 17.60
C GLY A 271 0.56 14.81 18.88
N LEU A 272 0.17 13.54 18.77
CA LEU A 272 -0.16 12.71 19.94
C LEU A 272 1.04 12.50 20.86
N MET A 273 2.23 12.28 20.31
CA MET A 273 3.45 12.14 21.10
C MET A 273 3.75 13.43 21.87
N VAL A 274 3.52 14.60 21.26
CA VAL A 274 3.64 15.90 21.96
C VAL A 274 2.68 16.00 23.14
N LYS A 275 1.45 15.51 23.01
CA LYS A 275 0.48 15.48 24.12
C LYS A 275 0.93 14.57 25.28
N MET A 276 1.74 13.56 25.02
CA MET A 276 2.18 12.58 26.03
C MET A 276 3.53 12.91 26.68
N MET A 277 4.50 13.46 25.94
CA MET A 277 5.86 13.73 26.45
C MET A 277 6.33 15.19 26.26
N GLY A 278 5.47 16.08 25.79
CA GLY A 278 5.83 17.46 25.48
C GLY A 278 6.57 17.61 24.14
N PRO A 279 7.20 18.77 23.88
CA PRO A 279 7.72 19.14 22.55
C PRO A 279 8.67 18.12 21.91
N TRP A 280 9.42 17.35 22.69
CA TRP A 280 10.29 16.29 22.16
C TRP A 280 9.56 15.19 21.39
N GLY A 281 8.23 15.07 21.55
CA GLY A 281 7.42 14.06 20.89
C GLY A 281 7.43 14.16 19.38
N ASP A 282 7.39 15.37 18.82
CA ASP A 282 7.43 15.56 17.37
C ASP A 282 8.79 15.16 16.79
N VAL A 283 9.89 15.49 17.48
CA VAL A 283 11.26 15.16 17.09
C VAL A 283 11.43 13.65 16.99
N VAL A 284 11.00 12.91 18.01
CA VAL A 284 11.14 11.44 18.08
C VAL A 284 10.38 10.77 16.93
N ILE A 285 9.13 11.17 16.70
CA ILE A 285 8.29 10.57 15.67
C ILE A 285 8.77 10.99 14.27
N ALA A 286 9.01 12.29 14.04
CA ALA A 286 9.39 12.79 12.73
C ALA A 286 10.77 12.25 12.30
N ALA A 287 11.77 12.23 13.19
CA ALA A 287 13.09 11.67 12.86
C ALA A 287 13.01 10.16 12.57
N GLY A 288 12.31 9.40 13.42
CA GLY A 288 12.12 7.97 13.23
C GLY A 288 11.36 7.63 11.94
N LEU A 289 10.31 8.39 11.64
CA LEU A 289 9.55 8.28 10.40
C LEU A 289 10.42 8.58 9.19
N ILE A 290 11.15 9.71 9.17
CA ILE A 290 11.97 10.10 8.02
C ILE A 290 12.99 8.99 7.70
N VAL A 291 13.73 8.51 8.70
CA VAL A 291 14.73 7.44 8.50
C VAL A 291 14.07 6.15 8.04
N SER A 292 12.97 5.75 8.66
CA SER A 292 12.21 4.54 8.29
C SER A 292 11.67 4.60 6.86
N VAL A 293 11.02 5.70 6.50
CA VAL A 293 10.33 5.88 5.22
C VAL A 293 11.35 6.04 4.09
N CYS A 294 12.46 6.76 4.29
CA CYS A 294 13.52 6.80 3.28
C CYS A 294 14.13 5.42 2.99
N GLY A 295 14.32 4.58 4.02
CA GLY A 295 14.78 3.20 3.83
C GLY A 295 13.75 2.31 3.12
N ALA A 296 12.46 2.47 3.46
CA ALA A 296 11.37 1.78 2.79
C ALA A 296 11.23 2.22 1.32
N TYR A 297 11.38 3.52 1.06
CA TYR A 297 11.27 4.14 -0.25
C TYR A 297 12.27 3.58 -1.26
N LEU A 298 13.54 3.38 -0.86
CA LEU A 298 14.52 2.70 -1.71
C LEU A 298 14.06 1.29 -2.10
N SER A 299 13.61 0.51 -1.12
CA SER A 299 13.20 -0.89 -1.33
C SER A 299 11.93 -1.00 -2.19
N TRP A 300 10.96 -0.11 -1.97
CA TRP A 300 9.73 -0.03 -2.75
C TRP A 300 9.95 0.52 -4.16
N THR A 301 10.93 1.42 -4.36
CA THR A 301 11.32 1.87 -5.71
C THR A 301 11.86 0.71 -6.55
N ILE A 302 12.70 -0.14 -5.95
CA ILE A 302 13.21 -1.35 -6.62
C ILE A 302 12.04 -2.28 -6.97
N MET A 303 11.18 -2.59 -6.00
CA MET A 303 10.03 -3.48 -6.22
C MET A 303 9.05 -2.93 -7.28
N ALA A 304 8.77 -1.62 -7.27
CA ALA A 304 7.90 -1.00 -8.24
C ALA A 304 8.47 -1.07 -9.67
N ALA A 305 9.79 -1.01 -9.84
CA ALA A 305 10.44 -1.19 -11.14
C ALA A 305 10.44 -2.66 -11.62
N GLU A 306 10.42 -3.62 -10.70
CA GLU A 306 10.33 -5.06 -11.04
C GLU A 306 8.97 -5.41 -11.66
N VAL A 307 7.87 -4.74 -11.28
CA VAL A 307 6.52 -5.10 -11.78
C VAL A 307 6.41 -4.97 -13.30
N PRO A 308 6.73 -3.81 -13.94
CA PRO A 308 6.68 -3.70 -15.40
C PRO A 308 7.74 -4.59 -16.09
N PHE A 309 8.89 -4.82 -15.44
CA PHE A 309 9.95 -5.68 -15.98
C PHE A 309 9.50 -7.14 -16.08
N LEU A 310 8.95 -7.69 -15.00
CA LEU A 310 8.40 -9.04 -14.97
C LEU A 310 7.19 -9.15 -15.90
N ALA A 311 6.29 -8.16 -15.89
CA ALA A 311 5.15 -8.14 -16.79
C ALA A 311 5.58 -8.12 -18.27
N ALA A 312 6.66 -7.42 -18.62
CA ALA A 312 7.21 -7.38 -19.97
C ALA A 312 7.89 -8.69 -20.37
N THR A 313 8.62 -9.32 -19.46
CA THR A 313 9.22 -10.66 -19.62
C THR A 313 8.14 -11.71 -19.89
N HIS A 314 7.00 -11.56 -19.21
CA HIS A 314 5.81 -12.37 -19.44
C HIS A 314 4.96 -11.92 -20.65
N LYS A 315 5.36 -10.92 -21.44
CA LYS A 315 4.64 -10.40 -22.62
C LYS A 315 3.32 -9.67 -22.33
N ALA A 316 3.03 -9.33 -21.07
CA ALA A 316 1.90 -8.49 -20.71
C ALA A 316 2.18 -7.00 -20.98
N PHE A 317 3.43 -6.56 -20.75
CA PHE A 317 3.88 -5.19 -21.00
C PHE A 317 4.73 -5.08 -22.28
N PRO A 318 4.92 -3.87 -22.84
CA PRO A 318 5.77 -3.65 -24.01
C PRO A 318 7.19 -4.20 -23.82
N ARG A 319 7.77 -4.77 -24.89
CA ARG A 319 9.14 -5.36 -24.88
C ARG A 319 10.22 -4.42 -24.36
N LEU A 320 10.03 -3.10 -24.52
CA LEU A 320 10.96 -2.08 -24.07
C LEU A 320 11.27 -2.20 -22.57
N PHE A 321 10.29 -2.55 -21.75
CA PHE A 321 10.43 -2.62 -20.29
C PHE A 321 11.13 -3.89 -19.78
N ALA A 322 11.39 -4.87 -20.65
CA ALA A 322 12.23 -6.01 -20.32
C ALA A 322 13.75 -5.69 -20.39
N ARG A 323 14.13 -4.44 -20.68
CA ARG A 323 15.54 -4.04 -20.77
C ARG A 323 16.15 -3.77 -19.39
N GLN A 324 17.30 -4.40 -19.15
CA GLN A 324 18.18 -4.12 -18.02
C GLN A 324 19.43 -3.36 -18.47
N ASN A 325 20.07 -2.64 -17.55
CA ASN A 325 21.36 -2.01 -17.79
C ASN A 325 22.53 -2.95 -17.45
N LYS A 326 23.76 -2.44 -17.56
CA LYS A 326 25.00 -3.20 -17.25
C LYS A 326 25.10 -3.70 -15.81
N ASN A 327 24.32 -3.12 -14.89
CA ASN A 327 24.28 -3.49 -13.47
C ASN A 327 23.09 -4.42 -13.15
N ASN A 328 22.45 -5.00 -14.17
CA ASN A 328 21.23 -5.83 -14.06
C ASN A 328 20.02 -5.10 -13.47
N ALA A 329 20.04 -3.77 -13.35
CA ALA A 329 18.88 -3.02 -12.91
C ALA A 329 17.86 -2.91 -14.08
N PRO A 330 16.55 -3.09 -13.84
CA PRO A 330 15.49 -2.98 -14.86
C PRO A 330 15.30 -1.52 -15.30
N SER A 331 16.27 -0.97 -16.04
CA SER A 331 16.41 0.46 -16.29
C SER A 331 15.20 1.07 -17.00
N ALA A 332 14.64 0.39 -17.99
CA ALA A 332 13.49 0.93 -18.72
C ALA A 332 12.23 1.02 -17.84
N SER A 333 12.00 0.00 -17.00
CA SER A 333 10.90 0.00 -16.03
C SER A 333 11.10 1.03 -14.93
N LEU A 334 12.34 1.20 -14.46
CA LEU A 334 12.66 2.21 -13.45
C LEU A 334 12.44 3.65 -13.97
N TRP A 335 12.77 3.92 -15.24
CA TRP A 335 12.46 5.20 -15.89
C TRP A 335 10.95 5.44 -15.97
N LEU A 336 10.18 4.43 -16.38
CA LEU A 336 8.72 4.51 -16.40
C LEU A 336 8.18 4.83 -15.01
N THR A 337 8.54 4.02 -14.00
CA THR A 337 8.05 4.17 -12.63
C THR A 337 8.39 5.54 -12.06
N ASN A 338 9.64 5.98 -12.14
CA ASN A 338 10.06 7.24 -11.51
C ASN A 338 9.59 8.48 -12.28
N ALA A 339 9.43 8.39 -13.60
CA ALA A 339 8.75 9.43 -14.36
C ALA A 339 7.28 9.55 -13.95
N SER A 340 6.58 8.43 -13.74
CA SER A 340 5.21 8.43 -13.21
C SER A 340 5.14 9.03 -11.81
N VAL A 341 6.06 8.66 -10.90
CA VAL A 341 6.16 9.28 -9.56
C VAL A 341 6.37 10.79 -9.67
N GLN A 342 7.26 11.25 -10.55
CA GLN A 342 7.51 12.68 -10.77
C GLN A 342 6.26 13.42 -11.26
N ILE A 343 5.53 12.84 -12.21
CA ILE A 343 4.26 13.41 -12.69
C ILE A 343 3.26 13.49 -11.55
N CYS A 344 3.11 12.43 -10.75
CA CYS A 344 2.22 12.44 -9.59
C CYS A 344 2.61 13.51 -8.54
N LEU A 345 3.91 13.74 -8.29
CA LEU A 345 4.37 14.81 -7.41
C LEU A 345 3.95 16.20 -7.93
N ILE A 346 4.06 16.43 -9.24
CA ILE A 346 3.60 17.69 -9.86
C ILE A 346 2.07 17.81 -9.71
N LEU A 347 1.32 16.73 -9.95
CA LEU A 347 -0.14 16.72 -9.79
C LEU A 347 -0.55 17.05 -8.36
N ILE A 348 0.11 16.49 -7.35
CA ILE A 348 -0.16 16.80 -5.93
C ILE A 348 -0.04 18.30 -5.65
N TRP A 349 0.99 18.94 -6.17
CA TRP A 349 1.15 20.37 -5.99
C TRP A 349 0.08 21.18 -6.72
N LEU A 350 -0.29 20.77 -7.94
CA LEU A 350 -1.33 21.45 -8.72
C LEU A 350 -2.72 21.29 -8.11
N THR A 351 -3.03 20.13 -7.54
CA THR A 351 -4.35 19.84 -6.93
C THR A 351 -4.42 20.21 -5.46
N GLY A 352 -3.28 20.50 -4.81
CA GLY A 352 -3.18 20.67 -3.36
C GLY A 352 -3.48 19.38 -2.57
N SER A 353 -3.47 18.22 -3.23
CA SER A 353 -3.77 16.93 -2.62
C SER A 353 -2.79 16.59 -1.49
N ASP A 354 -3.24 15.74 -0.59
CA ASP A 354 -2.51 15.36 0.61
C ASP A 354 -2.22 13.85 0.65
N TYR A 355 -1.69 13.40 1.79
CA TYR A 355 -1.38 12.00 2.02
C TYR A 355 -2.63 11.09 1.96
N ASN A 356 -3.79 11.55 2.45
CA ASN A 356 -5.02 10.76 2.49
C ASN A 356 -5.56 10.49 1.09
N THR A 357 -5.43 11.47 0.19
CA THR A 357 -5.74 11.29 -1.24
C THR A 357 -4.92 10.15 -1.86
N LEU A 358 -3.61 10.12 -1.58
CA LEU A 358 -2.70 9.10 -2.12
C LEU A 358 -2.99 7.71 -1.55
N LEU A 359 -3.27 7.63 -0.25
CA LEU A 359 -3.70 6.41 0.41
C LEU A 359 -4.92 5.81 -0.31
N THR A 360 -5.93 6.62 -0.58
CA THR A 360 -7.17 6.18 -1.21
C THR A 360 -6.92 5.64 -2.62
N ILE A 361 -6.22 6.40 -3.46
CA ILE A 361 -5.89 5.98 -4.83
C ILE A 361 -5.06 4.68 -4.83
N ALA A 362 -4.06 4.57 -3.96
CA ALA A 362 -3.24 3.36 -3.92
C ALA A 362 -4.03 2.12 -3.44
N SER A 363 -4.89 2.30 -2.43
CA SER A 363 -5.77 1.24 -1.93
C SER A 363 -6.77 0.77 -2.99
N GLU A 364 -7.30 1.68 -3.80
CA GLU A 364 -8.19 1.32 -4.92
C GLU A 364 -7.46 0.47 -5.97
N MET A 365 -6.25 0.87 -6.36
CA MET A 365 -5.47 0.22 -7.41
C MET A 365 -5.05 -1.22 -7.07
N ILE A 366 -4.96 -1.55 -5.78
CA ILE A 366 -4.61 -2.90 -5.33
C ILE A 366 -5.81 -3.87 -5.24
N LEU A 367 -7.05 -3.35 -5.23
CA LEU A 367 -8.26 -4.17 -5.04
C LEU A 367 -8.41 -5.27 -6.09
N VAL A 368 -8.27 -4.90 -7.37
CA VAL A 368 -8.42 -5.84 -8.48
C VAL A 368 -7.35 -6.94 -8.41
N PRO A 369 -6.04 -6.64 -8.27
CA PRO A 369 -5.02 -7.65 -8.03
C PRO A 369 -5.34 -8.61 -6.88
N TYR A 370 -5.73 -8.10 -5.71
CA TYR A 370 -6.00 -8.93 -4.53
C TYR A 370 -7.25 -9.79 -4.68
N PHE A 371 -8.32 -9.27 -5.27
CA PHE A 371 -9.51 -10.06 -5.59
C PHE A 371 -9.17 -11.22 -6.52
N LEU A 372 -8.35 -10.98 -7.56
CA LEU A 372 -7.98 -11.99 -8.55
C LEU A 372 -7.11 -13.11 -7.98
N VAL A 373 -6.34 -12.86 -6.92
CA VAL A 373 -5.62 -13.90 -6.16
C VAL A 373 -6.61 -14.89 -5.54
N GLY A 374 -7.62 -14.39 -4.82
CA GLY A 374 -8.67 -15.23 -4.24
C GLY A 374 -9.43 -16.00 -5.31
N ALA A 375 -9.85 -15.32 -6.37
CA ALA A 375 -10.62 -15.91 -7.47
C ALA A 375 -9.84 -17.00 -8.20
N TYR A 376 -8.53 -16.82 -8.38
CA TYR A 376 -7.68 -17.85 -8.97
C TYR A 376 -7.55 -19.08 -8.08
N LEU A 377 -7.39 -18.88 -6.76
CA LEU A 377 -7.35 -20.01 -5.82
C LEU A 377 -8.66 -20.80 -5.85
N VAL A 378 -9.82 -20.13 -5.83
CA VAL A 378 -11.13 -20.79 -5.98
C VAL A 378 -11.17 -21.63 -7.25
N LYS A 379 -10.69 -21.07 -8.38
CA LYS A 379 -10.71 -21.74 -9.68
C LYS A 379 -9.90 -23.04 -9.73
N ILE A 380 -8.78 -23.12 -9.00
CA ILE A 380 -7.87 -24.27 -9.06
C ILE A 380 -7.93 -25.16 -7.81
N ALA A 381 -8.67 -24.77 -6.78
CA ALA A 381 -8.73 -25.48 -5.51
C ALA A 381 -9.38 -26.86 -5.68
N THR A 382 -8.65 -27.91 -5.32
CA THR A 382 -9.15 -29.30 -5.32
C THR A 382 -9.53 -29.79 -3.92
N ARG A 383 -9.12 -29.06 -2.86
CA ARG A 383 -9.40 -29.39 -1.47
C ARG A 383 -10.41 -28.41 -0.87
N PRO A 384 -11.35 -28.88 -0.02
CA PRO A 384 -12.37 -28.02 0.56
C PRO A 384 -11.78 -26.86 1.37
N LEU A 385 -10.69 -27.09 2.09
CA LEU A 385 -10.00 -26.04 2.84
C LEU A 385 -9.44 -24.93 1.93
N HIS A 386 -8.83 -25.30 0.79
CA HIS A 386 -8.30 -24.30 -0.15
C HIS A 386 -9.43 -23.50 -0.79
N TYR A 387 -10.54 -24.17 -1.07
CA TYR A 387 -11.76 -23.55 -1.61
C TYR A 387 -12.34 -22.55 -0.62
N GLY A 388 -12.44 -22.91 0.66
CA GLY A 388 -12.90 -22.02 1.74
C GLY A 388 -12.02 -20.77 1.90
N VAL A 389 -10.68 -20.93 1.87
CA VAL A 389 -9.75 -19.79 1.92
C VAL A 389 -9.91 -18.89 0.70
N GLY A 390 -10.02 -19.47 -0.50
CA GLY A 390 -10.25 -18.73 -1.73
C GLY A 390 -11.57 -17.94 -1.72
N ILE A 391 -12.67 -18.57 -1.29
CA ILE A 391 -13.97 -17.90 -1.15
C ILE A 391 -13.88 -16.76 -0.15
N GLY A 392 -13.28 -17.00 1.02
CA GLY A 392 -13.11 -15.97 2.04
C GLY A 392 -12.34 -14.76 1.52
N ALA A 393 -11.24 -14.98 0.77
CA ALA A 393 -10.49 -13.91 0.13
C ALA A 393 -11.32 -13.17 -0.94
N CYS A 394 -12.14 -13.88 -1.72
CA CYS A 394 -13.06 -13.26 -2.69
C CYS A 394 -14.12 -12.40 -2.00
N ILE A 395 -14.75 -12.90 -0.93
CA ILE A 395 -15.75 -12.16 -0.15
C ILE A 395 -15.12 -10.88 0.40
N TYR A 396 -13.91 -10.98 0.97
CA TYR A 396 -13.18 -9.80 1.44
C TYR A 396 -12.87 -8.82 0.30
N GLY A 397 -12.39 -9.29 -0.84
CA GLY A 397 -12.12 -8.44 -2.00
C GLY A 397 -13.38 -7.73 -2.54
N LEU A 398 -14.53 -8.44 -2.59
CA LEU A 398 -15.81 -7.85 -2.97
C LEU A 398 -16.31 -6.83 -1.95
N TRP A 399 -16.13 -7.12 -0.65
CA TRP A 399 -16.43 -6.18 0.41
C TRP A 399 -15.60 -4.90 0.30
N LEU A 400 -14.31 -5.01 0.03
CA LEU A 400 -13.44 -3.84 -0.18
C LEU A 400 -13.84 -3.04 -1.43
N LEU A 401 -14.21 -3.71 -2.54
CA LEU A 401 -14.73 -3.05 -3.75
C LEU A 401 -16.03 -2.30 -3.45
N TYR A 402 -16.93 -2.90 -2.69
CA TYR A 402 -18.15 -2.22 -2.24
C TYR A 402 -17.82 -1.03 -1.33
N ALA A 403 -16.91 -1.22 -0.37
CA ALA A 403 -16.53 -0.20 0.58
C ALA A 403 -15.77 0.98 -0.04
N SER A 404 -15.06 0.75 -1.15
CA SER A 404 -14.46 1.80 -1.95
C SER A 404 -15.51 2.82 -2.42
N GLY A 405 -16.73 2.40 -2.73
CA GLY A 405 -17.78 3.28 -3.21
C GLY A 405 -17.64 3.67 -4.69
N PRO A 406 -18.74 4.14 -5.31
CA PRO A 406 -18.81 4.33 -6.76
C PRO A 406 -17.87 5.40 -7.30
N MET A 407 -17.65 6.49 -6.56
CA MET A 407 -16.78 7.59 -7.00
C MET A 407 -15.32 7.15 -7.15
N HIS A 408 -14.82 6.43 -6.14
CA HIS A 408 -13.49 5.85 -6.12
C HIS A 408 -13.30 4.77 -7.20
N LEU A 409 -14.32 3.92 -7.41
CA LEU A 409 -14.30 2.96 -8.51
C LEU A 409 -14.27 3.65 -9.89
N LEU A 410 -14.94 4.79 -10.06
CA LEU A 410 -14.86 5.58 -11.30
C LEU A 410 -13.46 6.16 -11.50
N LEU A 411 -12.84 6.69 -10.44
CA LEU A 411 -11.44 7.16 -10.48
C LEU A 411 -10.50 6.03 -10.90
N SER A 412 -10.72 4.83 -10.40
CA SER A 412 -9.97 3.65 -10.82
C SER A 412 -10.10 3.37 -12.32
N VAL A 413 -11.30 3.47 -12.90
CA VAL A 413 -11.52 3.28 -14.34
C VAL A 413 -10.72 4.28 -15.17
N VAL A 414 -10.66 5.55 -14.74
CA VAL A 414 -9.84 6.58 -15.40
C VAL A 414 -8.37 6.21 -15.40
N LEU A 415 -7.85 5.67 -14.28
CA LEU A 415 -6.46 5.24 -14.17
C LEU A 415 -6.15 3.95 -14.95
N TYR A 416 -7.15 3.09 -15.19
CA TYR A 416 -7.03 1.91 -16.05
C TYR A 416 -7.03 2.24 -17.54
N ALA A 417 -7.74 3.28 -17.97
CA ALA A 417 -7.85 3.69 -19.38
C ALA A 417 -6.48 3.84 -20.11
N PRO A 418 -5.48 4.60 -19.60
CA PRO A 418 -4.17 4.68 -20.24
C PRO A 418 -3.45 3.33 -20.27
N GLY A 419 -3.69 2.48 -19.26
CA GLY A 419 -3.17 1.11 -19.23
C GLY A 419 -3.67 0.29 -20.42
N LEU A 420 -4.94 0.41 -20.79
CA LEU A 420 -5.48 -0.32 -21.94
C LEU A 420 -4.80 0.07 -23.26
N LEU A 421 -4.40 1.33 -23.42
CA LEU A 421 -3.59 1.76 -24.56
C LEU A 421 -2.21 1.10 -24.55
N VAL A 422 -1.58 1.03 -23.38
CA VAL A 422 -0.30 0.31 -23.18
C VAL A 422 -0.44 -1.18 -23.48
N PHE A 423 -1.56 -1.81 -23.11
CA PHE A 423 -1.84 -3.21 -23.44
C PHE A 423 -1.97 -3.45 -24.95
N ILE A 424 -2.71 -2.59 -25.65
CA ILE A 424 -2.85 -2.68 -27.11
C ILE A 424 -1.48 -2.50 -27.79
N TYR A 425 -0.68 -1.54 -27.32
CA TYR A 425 0.68 -1.32 -27.80
C TYR A 425 1.60 -2.52 -27.49
N ALA A 426 1.51 -3.09 -26.29
CA ALA A 426 2.28 -4.25 -25.87
C ALA A 426 2.04 -5.44 -26.81
N ARG A 427 0.77 -5.73 -27.13
CA ARG A 427 0.41 -6.81 -28.05
C ARG A 427 0.99 -6.63 -29.45
N ARG A 428 0.99 -5.38 -29.97
CA ARG A 428 1.65 -5.04 -31.23
C ARG A 428 3.16 -5.25 -31.16
N SER A 429 3.80 -4.78 -30.08
CA SER A 429 5.25 -4.91 -29.87
C SER A 429 5.71 -6.37 -29.81
N HIS A 430 4.85 -7.27 -29.31
CA HIS A 430 5.13 -8.69 -29.21
C HIS A 430 4.76 -9.52 -30.44
N GLN A 431 4.25 -8.89 -31.51
CA GLN A 431 3.76 -9.56 -32.74
C GLN A 431 2.82 -10.74 -32.43
N LEU A 432 1.98 -10.61 -31.40
CA LEU A 432 1.02 -11.65 -31.04
C LEU A 432 0.01 -11.77 -32.19
N LYS A 433 0.10 -12.86 -32.96
CA LYS A 433 -0.69 -13.13 -34.17
C LYS A 433 -2.20 -13.26 -33.92
N THR A 434 -2.59 -13.57 -32.68
CA THR A 434 -3.99 -13.64 -32.27
C THR A 434 -4.52 -12.22 -32.05
N GLY A 435 -5.58 -11.84 -32.77
CA GLY A 435 -6.30 -10.58 -32.53
C GLY A 435 -6.96 -10.53 -31.15
N LEU A 436 -7.44 -9.34 -30.74
CA LEU A 436 -8.26 -9.22 -29.54
C LEU A 436 -9.48 -10.12 -29.67
N THR A 437 -9.74 -10.95 -28.65
CA THR A 437 -10.96 -11.75 -28.59
C THR A 437 -12.18 -10.84 -28.49
N HIS A 438 -13.36 -11.33 -28.89
CA HIS A 438 -14.59 -10.53 -28.80
C HIS A 438 -14.86 -10.03 -27.38
N ARG A 439 -14.61 -10.89 -26.37
CA ARG A 439 -14.73 -10.54 -24.94
C ARG A 439 -13.77 -9.42 -24.54
N GLU A 440 -12.51 -9.48 -24.96
CA GLU A 440 -11.53 -8.43 -24.68
C GLU A 440 -11.94 -7.08 -25.30
N ARG A 441 -12.47 -7.08 -26.53
CA ARG A 441 -12.96 -5.85 -27.18
C ARG A 441 -14.12 -5.23 -26.43
N ILE A 442 -15.08 -6.04 -25.97
CA ILE A 442 -16.22 -5.56 -25.17
C ILE A 442 -15.71 -4.95 -23.86
N VAL A 443 -14.84 -5.64 -23.13
CA VAL A 443 -14.33 -5.16 -21.84
C VAL A 443 -13.53 -3.86 -22.01
N ILE A 444 -12.65 -3.78 -23.02
CA ILE A 444 -11.90 -2.55 -23.33
C ILE A 444 -12.86 -1.42 -23.72
N GLY A 445 -13.85 -1.70 -24.56
CA GLY A 445 -14.85 -0.72 -24.98
C GLY A 445 -15.65 -0.18 -23.80
N LEU A 446 -16.13 -1.05 -22.91
CA LEU A 446 -16.86 -0.66 -21.71
C LEU A 446 -16.01 0.20 -20.77
N LEU A 447 -14.75 -0.19 -20.53
CA LEU A 447 -13.86 0.58 -19.65
C LEU A 447 -13.52 1.97 -20.24
N LEU A 448 -13.27 2.07 -21.55
CA LEU A 448 -13.00 3.34 -22.20
C LEU A 448 -14.23 4.25 -22.24
N VAL A 449 -15.42 3.69 -22.49
CA VAL A 449 -16.68 4.44 -22.45
C VAL A 449 -16.98 4.90 -21.03
N ALA A 450 -16.77 4.06 -20.02
CA ALA A 450 -16.96 4.40 -18.62
C ALA A 450 -15.96 5.46 -18.11
N ALA A 451 -14.77 5.55 -18.72
CA ALA A 451 -13.79 6.58 -18.38
C ALA A 451 -14.28 8.01 -18.71
N VAL A 452 -15.10 8.20 -19.75
CA VAL A 452 -15.60 9.53 -20.16
C VAL A 452 -16.50 10.18 -19.08
N PRO A 453 -17.62 9.56 -18.64
CA PRO A 453 -18.43 10.13 -17.57
C PRO A 453 -17.66 10.17 -16.25
N ALA A 454 -16.76 9.22 -15.98
CA ALA A 454 -15.89 9.25 -14.81
C ALA A 454 -15.01 10.51 -14.79
N THR A 455 -14.35 10.86 -15.91
CA THR A 455 -13.56 12.09 -15.99
C THR A 455 -14.40 13.35 -15.83
N TRP A 456 -15.63 13.36 -16.34
CA TRP A 456 -16.52 14.50 -16.22
C TRP A 456 -17.00 14.71 -14.77
N MET A 457 -17.36 13.63 -14.07
CA MET A 457 -17.74 13.65 -12.65
C MET A 457 -16.59 14.01 -11.71
N LEU A 458 -15.34 13.85 -12.15
CA LEU A 458 -14.15 14.24 -11.37
C LEU A 458 -13.73 15.70 -11.62
N MET A 459 -14.21 16.34 -12.70
CA MET A 459 -13.86 17.71 -13.08
C MET A 459 -14.96 18.74 -12.76
N GLY A 460 -16.20 18.29 -12.58
CA GLY A 460 -17.33 19.11 -12.14
C GLY A 460 -17.59 18.94 -10.66
#